data_AF-A0A376RHR7-F1
#
_entry.id   AF-A0A376RHR7-F1
#
_cell.length_a   1.000
_cell.length_b   1.000
_cell.length_c   1.000
_cell.angle_alpha   90.00
_cell.angle_beta   90.00
_cell.angle_gamma   90.00
#
_symmetry.space_group_name_H-M   'P 1'
#
loop_
_entity.id
_entity.type
_entity.pdbx_description
1 polymer ?
#
loop_
_entity_poly.entity_id
_entity_poly.type
_entity_poly.pdbx_seq_one_letter_code
_entity_poly.pdbx_strand_id
1 'polypeptide(L)'
;MWRVGLNRWDDAAKILSFGADKISINSPALADPTLITRLADRFGVQCIVVGIDTWYDAETGKYHVNQYTGDESRTRVTQWETLDWVQEVQKRGCRRNRPQHDESGRRA
;
A
#
# COMPACT_ATOMS: atom_id res chain seq x y z
N MET A 1 9.48 1.16 13.73
CA MET A 1 8.53 0.95 12.61
C MET A 1 7.12 1.20 13.13
N TRP A 2 6.41 2.18 12.57
CA TRP A 2 5.05 2.51 13.00
C TRP A 2 4.01 1.76 12.17
N ARG A 3 3.06 1.09 12.83
CA ARG A 3 1.90 0.47 12.20
C ARG A 3 0.78 1.50 12.10
N VAL A 4 0.33 1.80 10.89
CA VAL A 4 -0.69 2.84 10.72
C VAL A 4 -2.05 2.22 10.42
N GLY A 5 -2.95 2.30 11.40
CA GLY A 5 -4.38 2.05 11.22
C GLY A 5 -5.03 3.26 10.55
N LEU A 6 -4.75 3.48 9.28
CA LEU A 6 -5.18 4.69 8.56
C LEU A 6 -6.63 4.58 8.10
N ASN A 7 -7.50 5.37 8.71
CA ASN A 7 -8.75 5.80 8.06
C ASN A 7 -8.63 7.21 7.44
N ARG A 8 -7.51 7.93 7.63
CA ARG A 8 -7.34 9.32 7.12
C ARG A 8 -5.90 9.64 6.68
N TRP A 9 -5.79 10.36 5.58
CA TRP A 9 -4.55 10.78 4.91
C TRP A 9 -3.55 11.54 5.79
N ASP A 10 -4.05 12.35 6.72
CA ASP A 10 -3.22 13.25 7.53
C ASP A 10 -2.32 12.52 8.52
N ASP A 11 -2.69 11.32 8.94
CA ASP A 11 -1.95 10.58 9.95
C ASP A 11 -0.61 10.06 9.41
N ALA A 12 -0.53 9.74 8.11
CA ALA A 12 0.71 9.27 7.49
C ALA A 12 1.80 10.36 7.45
N ALA A 13 1.43 11.60 7.12
CA ALA A 13 2.35 12.73 7.09
C ALA A 13 2.86 13.11 8.50
N LYS A 14 1.95 13.06 9.49
CA LYS A 14 2.30 13.29 10.89
C LYS A 14 3.29 12.24 11.41
N ILE A 15 3.06 10.97 11.13
CA ILE A 15 3.91 9.87 11.62
C ILE A 15 5.35 9.97 11.10
N LEU A 16 5.55 10.38 9.83
CA LEU A 16 6.90 10.62 9.32
C LEU A 16 7.56 11.85 9.95
N SER A 17 6.80 12.91 10.25
CA SER A 17 7.34 14.10 10.91
C SER A 17 7.82 13.86 12.35
N PHE A 18 7.40 12.76 12.99
CA PHE A 18 7.90 12.32 14.29
C PHE A 18 9.20 11.48 14.22
N GLY A 19 9.85 11.40 13.05
CA GLY A 19 11.13 10.70 12.89
C GLY A 19 11.00 9.21 12.53
N ALA A 20 9.89 8.80 11.91
CA ALA A 20 9.74 7.45 11.41
C ALA A 20 10.47 7.26 10.08
N ASP A 21 11.32 6.23 9.95
CA ASP A 21 12.00 5.92 8.68
C ASP A 21 11.10 5.23 7.64
N LYS A 22 10.07 4.50 8.12
CA LYS A 22 9.17 3.69 7.29
C LYS A 22 7.73 3.75 7.79
N ILE A 23 6.79 3.79 6.85
CA ILE A 23 5.34 3.67 7.05
C ILE A 23 4.91 2.25 6.68
N SER A 24 4.23 1.56 7.61
CA SER A 24 3.58 0.28 7.34
C SER A 24 2.07 0.45 7.14
N ILE A 25 1.54 -0.04 6.01
CA ILE A 25 0.10 -0.09 5.70
C ILE A 25 -0.34 -1.52 5.35
N ASN A 26 -1.56 -1.91 5.70
CA ASN A 26 -2.13 -3.21 5.34
C ASN A 26 -3.60 -3.03 4.94
N SER A 27 -4.53 -3.08 5.91
CA SER A 27 -5.97 -2.99 5.61
C SER A 27 -6.39 -1.73 4.84
N PRO A 28 -5.80 -0.54 5.06
CA PRO A 28 -6.07 0.63 4.23
C PRO A 28 -5.60 0.48 2.77
N ALA A 29 -4.51 -0.26 2.53
CA ALA A 29 -4.03 -0.54 1.19
C ALA A 29 -4.97 -1.49 0.44
N LEU A 30 -5.54 -2.48 1.14
CA LEU A 30 -6.56 -3.37 0.59
C LEU A 30 -7.89 -2.66 0.29
N ALA A 31 -8.26 -1.68 1.12
CA ALA A 31 -9.47 -0.87 0.91
C ALA A 31 -9.31 0.11 -0.25
N ASP A 32 -8.16 0.76 -0.36
CA ASP A 32 -7.83 1.70 -1.43
C ASP A 32 -6.38 1.47 -1.89
N PRO A 33 -6.17 0.65 -2.93
CA PRO A 33 -4.84 0.38 -3.46
C PRO A 33 -4.12 1.64 -3.98
N THR A 34 -4.85 2.73 -4.31
CA THR A 34 -4.22 3.99 -4.76
C THR A 34 -3.46 4.70 -3.65
N LEU A 35 -3.71 4.31 -2.39
CA LEU A 35 -2.97 4.77 -1.22
C LEU A 35 -1.48 4.51 -1.34
N ILE A 36 -1.09 3.34 -1.85
CA ILE A 36 0.31 2.95 -2.03
C ILE A 36 1.02 3.95 -2.96
N THR A 37 0.43 4.22 -4.13
CA THR A 37 1.00 5.13 -5.12
C THR A 37 1.12 6.55 -4.56
N ARG A 38 0.06 7.07 -3.93
CA ARG A 38 0.10 8.43 -3.37
C ARG A 38 1.13 8.59 -2.25
N LEU A 39 1.30 7.58 -1.39
CA LEU A 39 2.33 7.60 -0.35
C LEU A 39 3.73 7.46 -0.94
N ALA A 40 3.91 6.59 -1.94
CA ALA A 40 5.17 6.44 -2.65
C ALA A 40 5.57 7.73 -3.39
N ASP A 41 4.62 8.43 -4.02
CA ASP A 41 4.85 9.70 -4.70
C ASP A 41 5.28 10.81 -3.71
N ARG A 42 4.69 10.82 -2.52
CA ARG A 42 4.94 11.87 -1.51
C ARG A 42 6.20 11.65 -0.69
N PHE A 43 6.50 10.40 -0.33
CA PHE A 43 7.55 10.06 0.64
C PHE A 43 8.68 9.19 0.04
N GLY A 44 8.50 8.73 -1.21
CA GLY A 44 9.38 7.79 -1.88
C GLY A 44 9.06 6.33 -1.52
N VAL A 45 9.15 5.44 -2.52
CA VAL A 45 8.82 4.01 -2.39
C VAL A 45 9.65 3.31 -1.30
N GLN A 46 10.88 3.74 -1.06
CA GLN A 46 11.78 3.14 -0.07
C GLN A 46 11.25 3.23 1.38
N CYS A 47 10.35 4.18 1.64
CA CYS A 47 9.75 4.42 2.95
C CYS A 47 8.42 3.68 3.15
N ILE A 48 7.89 3.00 2.13
CA ILE A 48 6.56 2.37 2.19
C ILE A 48 6.70 0.85 2.33
N VAL A 49 6.08 0.30 3.37
CA VAL A 49 5.99 -1.14 3.62
C VAL A 49 4.52 -1.56 3.59
N VAL A 50 4.18 -2.52 2.73
CA VAL A 50 2.83 -3.09 2.67
C VAL A 50 2.83 -4.43 3.41
N GLY A 51 2.06 -4.51 4.49
CA GLY A 51 1.78 -5.77 5.19
C GLY A 51 0.70 -6.55 4.47
N ILE A 52 0.91 -7.86 4.33
CA ILE A 52 -0.02 -8.78 3.68
C ILE A 52 -0.28 -9.93 4.66
N ASP A 53 -1.51 -10.03 5.13
CA ASP A 53 -1.94 -11.15 5.96
C ASP A 53 -2.61 -12.18 5.07
N THR A 54 -1.97 -13.33 4.89
CA THR A 54 -2.43 -14.40 4.02
C THR A 54 -3.03 -15.54 4.82
N TRP A 55 -4.12 -16.11 4.32
CA TRP A 55 -4.73 -17.33 4.82
C TRP A 55 -4.85 -18.37 3.70
N TYR A 56 -4.62 -19.64 4.05
CA TYR A 56 -4.72 -20.75 3.12
C TYR A 56 -6.12 -21.35 3.15
N ASP A 57 -6.79 -21.33 2.00
CA ASP A 57 -8.06 -22.00 1.78
C ASP A 57 -7.82 -23.44 1.36
N ALA A 58 -8.14 -24.38 2.25
CA ALA A 58 -7.99 -25.81 2.00
C ALA A 58 -9.03 -26.36 1.01
N GLU A 59 -10.18 -25.68 0.82
CA GLU A 59 -11.23 -26.12 -0.10
C GLU A 59 -10.89 -25.76 -1.55
N THR A 60 -10.35 -24.55 -1.76
CA THR A 60 -9.97 -24.07 -3.10
C THR A 60 -8.50 -24.33 -3.43
N GLY A 61 -7.67 -24.65 -2.44
CA GLY A 61 -6.23 -24.85 -2.58
C GLY A 61 -5.45 -23.55 -2.82
N LYS A 62 -6.03 -22.40 -2.47
CA LYS A 62 -5.51 -21.06 -2.79
C LYS A 62 -5.16 -20.24 -1.55
N TYR A 63 -4.31 -19.24 -1.74
CA TYR A 63 -3.96 -18.27 -0.70
C TYR A 63 -4.75 -16.98 -0.91
N HIS A 64 -5.51 -16.58 0.11
CA HIS A 64 -6.31 -15.35 0.10
C HIS A 64 -5.76 -14.32 1.07
N VAL A 65 -5.93 -13.03 0.73
CA VAL A 65 -5.53 -11.93 1.61
C VAL A 65 -6.69 -11.52 2.52
N ASN A 66 -6.40 -11.42 3.82
CA ASN A 66 -7.36 -11.00 4.84
C ASN A 66 -7.20 -9.52 5.19
N GLN A 67 -8.33 -8.86 5.41
CA GLN A 67 -8.40 -7.48 5.89
C GLN A 67 -8.85 -7.48 7.36
N TYR A 68 -8.32 -6.54 8.16
CA TYR A 68 -8.70 -6.30 9.57
C TYR A 68 -8.42 -7.47 10.54
N THR A 69 -7.34 -8.22 10.32
CA THR A 69 -6.89 -9.33 11.18
C THR A 69 -6.60 -8.97 12.65
N GLY A 70 -6.65 -7.68 13.02
CA GLY A 70 -6.49 -7.20 14.39
C GLY A 70 -7.79 -7.09 15.20
N ASP A 71 -8.95 -7.34 14.57
CA ASP A 71 -10.26 -7.35 15.20
C ASP A 71 -11.08 -8.49 14.58
N GLU A 72 -11.27 -9.58 15.34
CA GLU A 72 -11.97 -10.80 14.88
C GLU A 72 -13.38 -10.50 14.37
N SER A 73 -14.04 -9.47 14.91
CA SER A 73 -15.39 -9.06 14.49
C SER A 73 -15.46 -8.39 13.11
N ARG A 74 -14.31 -7.95 12.58
CA ARG A 74 -14.20 -7.20 11.33
C ARG A 74 -13.33 -7.88 10.29
N THR A 75 -12.74 -9.02 10.62
CA THR A 75 -11.89 -9.77 9.69
C THR A 75 -12.71 -10.16 8.46
N ARG A 76 -12.23 -9.78 7.29
CA ARG A 76 -12.87 -10.07 6.00
C ARG A 76 -11.86 -10.66 5.04
N VAL A 77 -12.22 -11.81 4.47
CA VAL A 77 -11.51 -12.36 3.32
C VAL A 77 -11.75 -11.41 2.15
N THR A 78 -10.67 -10.92 1.55
CA THR A 78 -10.78 -10.06 0.37
C THR A 78 -10.90 -10.92 -0.89
N GLN A 79 -11.32 -10.29 -1.99
CA GLN A 79 -11.35 -10.94 -3.31
C GLN A 79 -9.95 -11.25 -3.87
N TRP A 80 -8.88 -10.83 -3.19
CA TRP A 80 -7.53 -10.96 -3.71
C TRP A 80 -6.90 -12.30 -3.34
N GLU A 81 -6.37 -12.99 -4.35
CA GLU A 81 -5.36 -14.01 -4.13
C GLU A 81 -4.04 -13.32 -3.74
N THR A 82 -3.27 -13.97 -2.86
CA THR A 82 -2.04 -13.39 -2.31
C THR A 82 -1.04 -12.99 -3.39
N LEU A 83 -0.86 -13.83 -4.41
CA LEU A 83 0.09 -13.55 -5.49
C LEU A 83 -0.35 -12.36 -6.34
N ASP A 84 -1.64 -12.26 -6.66
CA ASP A 84 -2.19 -11.14 -7.44
C ASP A 84 -2.03 -9.82 -6.68
N TRP A 85 -2.28 -9.85 -5.36
CA TRP A 85 -2.09 -8.68 -4.52
C TRP A 85 -0.63 -8.24 -4.45
N VAL A 86 0.30 -9.18 -4.30
CA VAL A 86 1.75 -8.87 -4.30
C VAL A 86 2.17 -8.21 -5.61
N GLN A 87 1.71 -8.71 -6.76
CA GLN A 87 2.02 -8.14 -8.07
C GLN A 87 1.44 -6.72 -8.20
N GLU A 88 0.21 -6.50 -7.73
CA GLU A 88 -0.44 -5.19 -7.78
C GLU A 88 0.27 -4.17 -6.88
N VAL A 89 0.69 -4.58 -5.68
CA VAL A 89 1.50 -3.76 -4.76
C VAL A 89 2.84 -3.40 -5.40
N GLN A 90 3.55 -4.37 -6.00
CA GLN A 90 4.80 -4.12 -6.70
C GLN A 90 4.63 -3.13 -7.85
N LYS A 91 3.59 -3.31 -8.68
CA LYS A 91 3.30 -2.41 -9.81
C LYS A 91 3.07 -0.98 -9.35
N ARG A 92 2.44 -0.80 -8.19
CA ARG A 92 2.15 0.51 -7.60
C ARG A 92 3.37 1.16 -6.94
N GLY A 93 4.27 0.38 -6.35
CA GLY A 93 5.54 0.85 -5.78
C GLY A 93 6.64 1.09 -6.81
N CYS A 94 6.71 0.27 -7.87
CA CYS A 94 7.72 0.38 -8.93
C CYS A 94 7.40 1.43 -9.99
N ARG A 95 6.22 2.05 -9.98
CA ARG A 95 5.92 3.18 -10.86
C ARG A 95 6.75 4.40 -10.44
N ARG A 96 7.95 4.50 -11.00
CA ARG A 96 8.77 5.71 -11.03
C ARG A 96 8.01 6.78 -11.83
N ASN A 97 7.22 7.60 -11.15
CA ASN A 97 6.62 8.78 -11.77
C ASN A 97 7.71 9.86 -11.89
N ARG A 98 8.56 9.77 -12.93
CA ARG A 98 9.20 11.01 -13.40
C ARG A 98 8.07 11.87 -13.97
N PRO A 99 7.90 13.13 -13.55
CA PRO A 99 7.10 14.04 -14.36
C PRO A 99 7.70 14.02 -15.76
N GLN A 100 6.89 13.69 -16.77
CA GLN A 100 7.19 14.10 -18.13
C GLN A 100 7.20 15.63 -18.06
N HIS A 101 8.40 16.22 -17.96
CA HIS A 101 8.58 17.57 -18.42
C HIS A 101 8.14 17.55 -19.88
N ASP A 102 7.01 18.18 -20.12
CA ASP A 102 6.59 18.68 -21.40
C ASP A 102 7.77 19.43 -22.03
N GLU A 103 8.39 18.83 -23.04
CA GLU A 103 9.39 19.47 -23.91
C GLU A 103 8.70 20.32 -24.99
N SER A 104 7.64 21.04 -24.65
CA SER A 104 7.14 22.13 -25.48
C SER A 104 7.89 23.43 -25.13
N GLY A 105 8.93 23.73 -25.92
CA GLY A 105 9.49 25.09 -25.95
C GLY A 105 11.00 25.21 -25.74
N ARG A 106 11.82 24.59 -26.60
CA ARG A 106 13.13 25.17 -26.98
C ARG A 106 13.31 25.11 -28.49
N ARG A 107 12.67 26.05 -29.17
CA ARG A 107 13.16 26.64 -30.41
C ARG A 107 12.90 28.14 -30.34
N ALA A 108 13.94 28.87 -29.92
CA ALA A 108 14.22 30.25 -30.30
C ALA A 108 15.75 30.39 -30.23
#